data_AF-A0A957AEJ0-F1
#
_entry.id   AF-A0A957AEJ0-F1
#
_cell.length_a   1.000
_cell.length_b   1.000
_cell.length_c   1.000
_cell.angle_alpha   90.00
_cell.angle_beta   90.00
_cell.angle_gamma   90.00
#
_symmetry.space_group_name_H-M   'P 1'
#
loop_
_entity.id
_entity.type
_entity.pdbx_description
1 polymer ?
#
loop_
_entity_poly.entity_id
_entity_poly.type
_entity_poly.pdbx_seq_one_letter_code
_entity_poly.pdbx_strand_id
1 'polypeptide(L)'
;MKTLDIAPELKGALKRLKLGHLIDVLPQRLTLAEQQGMSFDELLLLLLSDEISRRDSTAALRRATDGGLDPDMVLERWDKTAKVSFDRRVLNELASLRFVDAARNVVVLGPVGVGKTFLANALGHVACRNGYRVLFRRADEMLKALRQSRFDNSRDVVMLELCTVDLLIIDDFALEPMDRDESRDVYQLFVERSGRAATIVTSNRDTAEWIGAFADVLQAQSAVDRFINAAYDLVVEGESYRPRLKPSVNDADPPPPQPVAKSPRPIRRPSPHKRRAR
;
A
#
# COMPACT_ATOMS: atom_id res chain seq x y z
N MET A 1 -6.40 -30.77 -28.87
CA MET A 1 -7.46 -29.91 -28.29
C MET A 1 -7.85 -28.89 -29.34
N LYS A 2 -9.12 -28.85 -29.77
CA LYS A 2 -9.59 -27.82 -30.71
C LYS A 2 -9.64 -26.49 -29.96
N THR A 3 -8.89 -25.49 -30.41
CA THR A 3 -9.09 -24.11 -29.98
C THR A 3 -10.45 -23.67 -30.52
N LEU A 4 -11.43 -23.50 -29.64
CA LEU A 4 -12.75 -22.97 -29.99
C LEU A 4 -12.55 -21.54 -30.53
N ASP A 5 -12.83 -21.34 -31.83
CA ASP A 5 -12.78 -20.03 -32.43
C ASP A 5 -14.04 -19.25 -32.06
N ILE A 6 -13.86 -18.11 -31.41
CA ILE A 6 -14.96 -17.29 -30.90
C ILE A 6 -15.54 -16.49 -32.07
N ALA A 7 -16.87 -16.53 -32.23
CA ALA A 7 -17.58 -15.79 -33.27
C ALA A 7 -17.22 -14.29 -33.26
N PRO A 8 -17.03 -13.66 -34.44
CA PRO A 8 -16.62 -12.26 -34.55
C PRO A 8 -17.64 -11.29 -33.94
N GLU A 9 -18.94 -11.61 -34.03
CA GLU A 9 -20.03 -10.85 -33.40
C GLU A 9 -19.91 -10.83 -31.88
N LEU A 10 -19.61 -11.98 -31.27
CA LEU A 10 -19.39 -12.10 -29.83
C LEU A 10 -18.14 -11.32 -29.40
N LYS A 11 -17.03 -11.40 -30.15
CA LYS A 11 -15.84 -10.56 -29.90
C LYS A 11 -16.20 -9.07 -29.97
N GLY A 12 -17.04 -8.66 -30.92
CA GLY A 12 -17.52 -7.29 -31.07
C GLY A 12 -18.37 -6.81 -29.88
N ALA A 13 -19.33 -7.64 -29.46
CA ALA A 13 -20.19 -7.38 -28.30
C ALA A 13 -19.37 -7.25 -27.00
N LEU A 14 -18.46 -8.19 -26.73
CA LEU A 14 -17.58 -8.18 -25.57
C LEU A 14 -16.72 -6.90 -25.52
N LYS A 15 -16.13 -6.50 -26.65
CA LYS A 15 -15.35 -5.24 -26.72
C LYS A 15 -16.22 -4.02 -26.42
N ARG A 16 -17.42 -3.95 -27.00
CA ARG A 16 -18.35 -2.81 -26.80
C ARG A 16 -18.80 -2.68 -25.34
N LEU A 17 -18.96 -3.79 -24.65
CA LEU A 17 -19.27 -3.85 -23.21
C LEU A 17 -18.04 -3.71 -22.29
N LYS A 18 -16.85 -3.44 -22.85
CA LYS A 18 -15.56 -3.36 -22.13
C LYS A 18 -15.17 -4.66 -21.42
N LEU A 19 -15.60 -5.80 -21.97
CA LEU A 19 -15.25 -7.16 -21.54
C LEU A 19 -14.10 -7.74 -22.39
N GLY A 20 -13.21 -6.88 -22.88
CA GLY A 20 -12.23 -7.25 -23.91
C GLY A 20 -11.24 -8.35 -23.52
N HIS A 21 -10.94 -8.53 -22.22
CA HIS A 21 -10.04 -9.59 -21.77
C HIS A 21 -10.74 -10.93 -21.58
N LEU A 22 -12.07 -10.97 -21.49
CA LEU A 22 -12.78 -12.25 -21.53
C LEU A 22 -12.54 -12.97 -22.85
N ILE A 23 -12.21 -12.26 -23.93
CA ILE A 23 -11.89 -12.86 -25.23
C ILE A 23 -10.71 -13.85 -25.12
N ASP A 24 -9.72 -13.53 -24.29
CA ASP A 24 -8.51 -14.35 -24.17
C ASP A 24 -8.75 -15.62 -23.33
N VAL A 25 -9.67 -15.56 -22.37
CA VAL A 25 -9.96 -16.63 -21.40
C VAL A 25 -11.15 -17.50 -21.83
N LEU A 26 -12.05 -16.96 -22.67
CA LEU A 26 -13.30 -17.60 -23.10
C LEU A 26 -13.11 -19.00 -23.71
N PRO A 27 -12.13 -19.28 -24.59
CA PRO A 27 -11.97 -20.62 -25.17
C PRO A 27 -11.68 -21.69 -24.11
N GLN A 28 -10.90 -21.32 -23.08
CA GLN A 28 -10.56 -22.20 -21.98
C GLN A 28 -11.78 -22.47 -21.09
N ARG A 29 -12.60 -21.44 -20.82
CA ARG A 29 -13.82 -21.58 -20.02
C ARG A 29 -14.93 -22.36 -20.73
N LEU A 30 -15.08 -22.18 -22.04
CA LEU A 30 -16.01 -22.98 -22.85
C LEU A 30 -15.64 -24.47 -22.84
N THR A 31 -14.35 -24.77 -23.02
CA THR A 31 -13.85 -26.15 -22.93
C THR A 31 -14.11 -26.75 -21.54
N LEU A 32 -13.89 -25.97 -20.48
CA LEU A 32 -14.17 -26.40 -19.11
C LEU A 32 -15.66 -26.68 -18.87
N ALA A 33 -16.54 -25.81 -19.38
CA ALA A 33 -17.98 -25.97 -19.26
C ALA A 33 -18.48 -27.24 -19.99
N GLU A 34 -17.96 -27.51 -21.19
CA GLU A 34 -18.25 -28.77 -21.91
C GLU A 34 -17.80 -30.00 -21.14
N GLN A 35 -16.59 -29.97 -20.54
CA GLN A 35 -16.03 -31.08 -19.78
C GLN A 35 -16.76 -31.36 -18.47
N GLN A 36 -17.26 -30.30 -17.81
CA GLN A 36 -17.94 -30.40 -16.53
C GLN A 36 -19.46 -30.50 -16.67
N GLY A 37 -20.01 -30.43 -17.89
CA GLY A 37 -21.45 -30.44 -18.12
C GLY A 37 -22.16 -29.24 -17.50
N MET A 38 -21.50 -28.07 -17.46
CA MET A 38 -22.07 -26.86 -16.87
C MET A 38 -23.31 -26.41 -17.65
N SER A 39 -24.31 -25.96 -16.91
CA SER A 39 -25.45 -25.23 -17.44
C SER A 39 -25.04 -23.85 -17.98
N PHE A 40 -25.91 -23.21 -18.78
CA PHE A 40 -25.62 -21.91 -19.38
C PHE A 40 -25.49 -20.79 -18.32
N ASP A 41 -26.27 -20.85 -17.25
CA ASP A 41 -26.21 -19.93 -16.13
C ASP A 41 -24.92 -20.09 -15.33
N GLU A 42 -24.46 -21.32 -15.09
CA GLU A 42 -23.16 -21.58 -14.45
C GLU A 42 -21.98 -21.04 -15.28
N LEU A 43 -21.98 -21.27 -16.59
CA LEU A 43 -20.96 -20.73 -17.49
C LEU A 43 -20.98 -19.18 -17.50
N LEU A 44 -22.18 -18.58 -17.56
CA LEU A 44 -22.31 -17.12 -17.55
C LEU A 44 -21.80 -16.54 -16.23
N LEU A 45 -22.17 -17.14 -15.09
CA LEU A 45 -21.70 -16.74 -13.78
C LEU A 45 -20.18 -16.86 -13.65
N LEU A 46 -19.58 -17.94 -14.15
CA LEU A 46 -18.12 -18.15 -14.17
C LEU A 46 -17.40 -17.03 -14.94
N LEU A 47 -17.86 -16.73 -16.16
CA LEU A 47 -17.26 -15.69 -17.00
C LEU A 47 -17.38 -14.30 -16.37
N LEU A 48 -18.55 -13.98 -15.79
CA LEU A 48 -18.75 -12.70 -15.13
C LEU A 48 -17.91 -12.58 -13.85
N SER A 49 -17.79 -13.67 -13.08
CA SER A 49 -16.98 -13.73 -11.86
C SER A 49 -15.49 -13.53 -12.14
N ASP A 50 -14.98 -14.12 -13.23
CA ASP A 50 -13.61 -13.91 -13.71
C ASP A 50 -13.35 -12.42 -14.01
N GLU A 51 -14.25 -11.76 -14.74
CA GLU A 51 -14.10 -10.35 -15.08
C GLU A 51 -14.22 -9.44 -13.85
N ILE A 52 -15.14 -9.73 -12.91
CA ILE A 52 -15.27 -9.00 -11.64
C ILE A 52 -13.96 -9.10 -10.86
N SER A 53 -13.47 -10.32 -10.63
CA SER A 53 -12.24 -10.58 -9.88
C SER A 53 -11.02 -9.90 -10.52
N ARG A 54 -10.95 -9.89 -11.86
CA ARG A 54 -9.92 -9.17 -12.61
C ARG A 54 -10.01 -7.65 -12.41
N ARG A 55 -11.21 -7.07 -12.49
CA ARG A 55 -11.42 -5.62 -12.28
C ARG A 55 -11.07 -5.20 -10.86
N ASP A 56 -11.47 -6.00 -9.87
CA ASP A 56 -11.17 -5.76 -8.47
C ASP A 56 -9.66 -5.81 -8.21
N SER A 57 -8.98 -6.83 -8.75
CA SER A 57 -7.52 -6.94 -8.68
C SER A 57 -6.80 -5.76 -9.35
N THR A 58 -7.28 -5.33 -10.52
CA THR A 58 -6.73 -4.18 -11.25
C THR A 58 -6.94 -2.88 -10.47
N ALA A 59 -8.13 -2.69 -9.89
CA ALA A 59 -8.45 -1.54 -9.08
C ALA A 59 -7.60 -1.51 -7.80
N ALA A 60 -7.41 -2.65 -7.13
CA ALA A 60 -6.56 -2.79 -5.95
C ALA A 60 -5.11 -2.43 -6.26
N LEU A 61 -4.54 -2.98 -7.34
CA LEU A 61 -3.18 -2.67 -7.76
C LEU A 61 -3.01 -1.18 -8.09
N ARG A 62 -4.03 -0.58 -8.74
CA ARG A 62 -4.03 0.85 -9.03
C ARG A 62 -4.04 1.68 -7.74
N ARG A 63 -4.93 1.39 -6.78
CA ARG A 63 -4.96 2.09 -5.48
C ARG A 63 -3.61 1.97 -4.77
N ALA A 64 -2.99 0.78 -4.77
CA ALA A 64 -1.70 0.56 -4.13
C ALA A 64 -0.58 1.37 -4.81
N THR A 65 -0.57 1.41 -6.15
CA THR A 65 0.40 2.18 -6.93
C THR A 65 0.22 3.68 -6.73
N ASP A 66 -1.02 4.18 -6.81
CA ASP A 66 -1.36 5.59 -6.62
C ASP A 66 -1.04 6.03 -5.17
N GLY A 67 -1.22 5.12 -4.20
CA GLY A 67 -0.87 5.31 -2.79
C GLY A 67 0.63 5.24 -2.48
N GLY A 68 1.47 4.82 -3.42
CA GLY A 68 2.92 4.72 -3.22
C GLY A 68 3.37 3.52 -2.39
N LEU A 69 2.57 2.45 -2.32
CA LEU A 69 2.96 1.21 -1.63
C LEU A 69 4.00 0.43 -2.44
N ASP A 70 4.92 -0.23 -1.73
CA ASP A 70 5.89 -1.12 -2.35
C ASP A 70 5.21 -2.43 -2.78
N PRO A 71 5.26 -2.83 -4.07
CA PRO A 71 4.55 -4.01 -4.58
C PRO A 71 5.03 -5.34 -4.00
N ASP A 72 6.24 -5.39 -3.42
CA ASP A 72 6.82 -6.60 -2.85
C ASP A 72 6.54 -6.72 -1.33
N MET A 73 6.05 -5.66 -0.69
CA MET A 73 5.72 -5.64 0.74
C MET A 73 4.28 -6.04 1.02
N VAL A 74 3.92 -7.28 0.67
CA VAL A 74 2.59 -7.88 0.90
C VAL A 74 2.66 -8.98 1.97
N LEU A 75 1.58 -9.20 2.74
CA LEU A 75 1.57 -10.16 3.85
C LEU A 75 2.02 -11.58 3.41
N GLU A 76 1.65 -11.97 2.20
CA GLU A 76 1.98 -13.26 1.59
C GLU A 76 3.48 -13.47 1.38
N ARG A 77 4.26 -12.39 1.31
CA ARG A 77 5.73 -12.41 1.15
C ARG A 77 6.49 -12.33 2.46
N TRP A 78 5.80 -12.31 3.60
CA TRP A 78 6.45 -12.31 4.90
C TRP A 78 7.26 -13.60 5.12
N ASP A 79 8.57 -13.45 5.37
CA ASP A 79 9.44 -14.59 5.68
C ASP A 79 9.13 -15.13 7.08
N LYS A 80 8.49 -16.30 7.13
CA LYS A 80 8.15 -17.01 8.38
C LYS A 80 9.38 -17.48 9.16
N THR A 81 10.55 -17.52 8.53
CA THR A 81 11.82 -17.90 9.16
C THR A 81 12.57 -16.70 9.76
N ALA A 82 12.07 -15.48 9.55
CA ALA A 82 12.62 -14.29 10.18
C ALA A 82 12.55 -14.44 11.71
N LYS A 83 13.66 -14.14 12.39
CA LYS A 83 13.74 -14.22 13.86
C LYS A 83 13.15 -12.96 14.48
N VAL A 84 11.88 -12.73 14.22
CA VAL A 84 11.12 -11.58 14.72
C VAL A 84 9.81 -12.07 15.31
N SER A 85 9.37 -11.39 16.36
CA SER A 85 8.15 -11.69 17.10
C SER A 85 7.28 -10.44 17.23
N PHE A 86 5.97 -10.64 17.13
CA PHE A 86 4.94 -9.65 17.38
C PHE A 86 3.65 -10.40 17.71
N ASP A 87 2.69 -9.72 18.35
CA ASP A 87 1.41 -10.35 18.67
C ASP A 87 0.58 -10.62 17.39
N ARG A 88 0.41 -11.90 17.05
CA ARG A 88 -0.40 -12.33 15.90
C ARG A 88 -1.87 -11.99 16.05
N ARG A 89 -2.39 -11.89 17.28
CA ARG A 89 -3.79 -11.48 17.52
C ARG A 89 -3.98 -10.04 17.09
N VAL A 90 -3.04 -9.16 17.44
CA VAL A 90 -3.03 -7.76 16.99
C VAL A 90 -2.88 -7.70 15.47
N LEU A 91 -1.93 -8.43 14.87
CA LEU A 91 -1.80 -8.42 13.41
C LEU A 91 -3.09 -8.88 12.71
N ASN A 92 -3.75 -9.94 13.20
CA ASN A 92 -5.00 -10.43 12.63
C ASN A 92 -6.15 -9.41 12.80
N GLU A 93 -6.20 -8.71 13.94
CA GLU A 93 -7.12 -7.60 14.17
C GLU A 93 -6.91 -6.51 13.12
N LEU A 94 -5.66 -6.10 12.90
CA LEU A 94 -5.32 -5.09 11.91
C LEU A 94 -5.61 -5.55 10.49
N ALA A 95 -5.33 -6.81 10.15
CA ALA A 95 -5.63 -7.39 8.85
C ALA A 95 -7.13 -7.50 8.56
N SER A 96 -7.99 -7.47 9.59
CA SER A 96 -9.45 -7.40 9.43
C SER A 96 -9.95 -6.03 8.98
N LEU A 97 -9.09 -4.99 9.02
CA LEU A 97 -9.38 -3.59 8.69
C LEU A 97 -10.46 -2.91 9.54
N ARG A 98 -10.94 -3.55 10.62
CA ARG A 98 -11.90 -2.92 11.55
C ARG A 98 -11.39 -1.61 12.13
N PHE A 99 -10.09 -1.49 12.34
CA PHE A 99 -9.48 -0.23 12.79
C PHE A 99 -9.62 0.90 11.75
N VAL A 100 -9.63 0.58 10.45
CA VAL A 100 -9.83 1.56 9.37
C VAL A 100 -11.25 2.09 9.41
N ASP A 101 -12.23 1.19 9.48
CA ASP A 101 -13.66 1.55 9.54
C ASP A 101 -14.01 2.32 10.83
N ALA A 102 -13.39 1.94 11.95
CA ALA A 102 -13.57 2.62 13.24
C ALA A 102 -12.72 3.90 13.39
N ALA A 103 -12.01 4.34 12.33
CA ALA A 103 -11.12 5.50 12.34
C ALA A 103 -10.12 5.50 13.52
N ARG A 104 -9.54 4.32 13.80
CA ARG A 104 -8.51 4.12 14.83
C ARG A 104 -7.13 4.14 14.23
N ASN A 105 -6.14 4.47 15.06
CA ASN A 105 -4.75 4.54 14.65
C ASN A 105 -4.04 3.20 14.89
N VAL A 106 -2.83 3.09 14.37
CA VAL A 106 -1.91 1.98 14.66
C VAL A 106 -0.53 2.56 14.84
N VAL A 107 0.18 2.13 15.87
CA VAL A 107 1.60 2.36 16.01
C VAL A 107 2.33 1.03 15.80
N VAL A 108 3.25 0.99 14.85
CA VAL A 108 4.15 -0.14 14.63
C VAL A 108 5.52 0.22 15.20
N LEU A 109 5.87 -0.40 16.33
CA LEU A 109 7.09 -0.11 17.10
C LEU A 109 8.11 -1.22 16.95
N GLY A 110 9.38 -0.92 17.22
CA GLY A 110 10.45 -1.91 17.23
C GLY A 110 11.79 -1.41 16.68
N PRO A 111 12.88 -2.18 16.83
CA PRO A 111 14.20 -1.74 16.38
C PRO A 111 14.32 -1.67 14.85
N VAL A 112 15.45 -1.17 14.37
CA VAL A 112 15.68 -0.99 12.92
C VAL A 112 15.81 -2.35 12.23
N GLY A 113 15.08 -2.51 11.11
CA GLY A 113 15.23 -3.67 10.24
C GLY A 113 14.39 -4.90 10.61
N VAL A 114 13.50 -4.83 11.61
CA VAL A 114 12.61 -5.94 12.00
C VAL A 114 11.34 -6.09 11.13
N GLY A 115 11.13 -5.21 10.15
CA GLY A 115 10.01 -5.32 9.21
C GLY A 115 8.80 -4.41 9.48
N LYS A 116 8.94 -3.35 10.28
CA LYS A 116 7.84 -2.39 10.55
C LYS A 116 7.23 -1.79 9.28
N THR A 117 8.07 -1.21 8.42
CA THR A 117 7.67 -0.65 7.11
C THR A 117 6.98 -1.69 6.24
N PHE A 118 7.47 -2.93 6.26
CA PHE A 118 6.88 -4.05 5.52
C PHE A 118 5.47 -4.34 6.02
N LEU A 119 5.29 -4.49 7.34
CA LEU A 119 3.97 -4.78 7.92
C LEU A 119 2.98 -3.64 7.66
N ALA A 120 3.41 -2.38 7.77
CA ALA A 120 2.58 -1.23 7.44
C ALA A 120 2.16 -1.23 5.96
N ASN A 121 3.10 -1.44 5.03
CA ASN A 121 2.78 -1.57 3.61
C ASN A 121 1.84 -2.74 3.32
N ALA A 122 2.07 -3.88 3.97
CA ALA A 122 1.28 -5.08 3.78
C ALA A 122 -0.17 -4.88 4.23
N LEU A 123 -0.39 -4.20 5.36
CA LEU A 123 -1.73 -3.75 5.79
C LEU A 123 -2.34 -2.76 4.80
N GLY A 124 -1.54 -1.85 4.24
CA GLY A 124 -1.95 -0.96 3.15
C GLY A 124 -2.45 -1.73 1.92
N HIS A 125 -1.75 -2.79 1.50
CA HIS A 125 -2.19 -3.65 0.39
C HIS A 125 -3.49 -4.40 0.71
N VAL A 126 -3.65 -4.88 1.95
CA VAL A 126 -4.91 -5.48 2.41
C VAL A 126 -6.04 -4.45 2.33
N ALA A 127 -5.81 -3.20 2.77
CA ALA A 127 -6.78 -2.12 2.66
C ALA A 127 -7.13 -1.80 1.20
N CYS A 128 -6.13 -1.68 0.32
CA CYS A 128 -6.36 -1.46 -1.12
C CYS A 128 -7.16 -2.58 -1.76
N ARG A 129 -6.95 -3.85 -1.38
CA ARG A 129 -7.75 -4.99 -1.88
C ARG A 129 -9.22 -4.91 -1.45
N ASN A 130 -9.49 -4.32 -0.30
CA ASN A 130 -10.84 -4.13 0.23
C ASN A 130 -11.47 -2.77 -0.13
N GLY A 131 -10.91 -2.07 -1.13
CA GLY A 131 -11.54 -0.86 -1.68
C GLY A 131 -11.08 0.47 -1.08
N TYR A 132 -10.33 0.45 0.02
CA TYR A 132 -9.86 1.67 0.69
C TYR A 132 -8.75 2.37 -0.12
N ARG A 133 -8.78 3.70 -0.12
CA ARG A 133 -7.71 4.57 -0.63
C ARG A 133 -6.65 4.72 0.45
N VAL A 134 -5.43 4.34 0.10
CA VAL A 134 -4.28 4.35 0.99
C VAL A 134 -3.26 5.35 0.48
N LEU A 135 -2.56 6.03 1.38
CA LEU A 135 -1.41 6.86 1.04
C LEU A 135 -0.24 6.50 1.96
N PHE A 136 0.89 6.16 1.37
CA PHE A 136 2.15 5.93 2.06
C PHE A 136 3.10 7.09 1.84
N ARG A 137 3.70 7.58 2.93
CA ARG A 137 4.78 8.57 2.92
C ARG A 137 5.78 8.25 4.02
N ARG A 138 7.06 8.41 3.73
CA ARG A 138 8.06 8.54 4.80
C ARG A 138 7.87 9.90 5.48
N ALA A 139 8.08 9.97 6.79
CA ALA A 139 7.82 11.18 7.57
C ALA A 139 8.66 12.37 7.07
N ASP A 140 9.93 12.15 6.76
CA ASP A 140 10.85 13.14 6.19
C ASP A 140 10.35 13.69 4.83
N GLU A 141 9.89 12.82 3.95
CA GLU A 141 9.33 13.20 2.64
C GLU A 141 8.02 13.98 2.77
N MET A 142 7.14 13.57 3.69
CA MET A 142 5.89 14.26 3.99
C MET A 142 6.15 15.68 4.50
N LEU A 143 7.02 15.82 5.52
CA LEU A 143 7.38 17.11 6.09
C LEU A 143 8.07 18.02 5.07
N LYS A 144 8.96 17.45 4.25
CA LYS A 144 9.60 18.17 3.14
C LYS A 144 8.58 18.68 2.13
N ALA A 145 7.59 17.87 1.74
CA ALA A 145 6.55 18.28 0.81
C ALA A 145 5.69 19.42 1.38
N LEU A 146 5.31 19.32 2.66
CA LEU A 146 4.58 20.37 3.37
C LEU A 146 5.40 21.66 3.49
N ARG A 147 6.71 21.57 3.76
CA ARG A 147 7.61 22.74 3.76
C ARG A 147 7.67 23.39 2.38
N GLN A 148 7.85 22.60 1.32
CA GLN A 148 7.92 23.11 -0.06
C GLN A 148 6.63 23.78 -0.50
N SER A 149 5.48 23.16 -0.19
CA SER A 149 4.15 23.67 -0.53
C SER A 149 3.75 24.99 0.14
N ARG A 150 4.52 25.45 1.14
CA ARG A 150 4.34 26.80 1.71
C ARG A 150 4.84 27.88 0.76
N PHE A 151 5.89 27.61 -0.01
CA PHE A 151 6.48 28.61 -0.91
C PHE A 151 5.62 28.89 -2.14
N ASP A 152 4.77 27.94 -2.54
CA ASP A 152 3.84 28.07 -3.67
C ASP A 152 2.37 28.19 -3.24
N ASN A 153 2.10 28.39 -1.94
CA ASN A 153 0.77 28.48 -1.33
C ASN A 153 -0.13 27.26 -1.58
N SER A 154 0.43 26.07 -1.82
CA SER A 154 -0.30 24.81 -2.01
C SER A 154 -0.37 23.92 -0.76
N ARG A 155 0.14 24.37 0.40
CA ARG A 155 0.21 23.59 1.64
C ARG A 155 -1.13 23.01 2.09
N ASP A 156 -2.21 23.77 1.98
CA ASP A 156 -3.53 23.29 2.36
C ASP A 156 -4.05 22.19 1.42
N VAL A 157 -3.62 22.16 0.15
CA VAL A 157 -3.95 21.08 -0.78
C VAL A 157 -3.24 19.78 -0.36
N VAL A 158 -1.95 19.86 0.00
CA VAL A 158 -1.19 18.72 0.49
C VAL A 158 -1.77 18.21 1.82
N MET A 159 -2.10 19.11 2.74
CA MET A 159 -2.73 18.73 4.02
C MET A 159 -4.10 18.07 3.79
N LEU A 160 -4.92 18.60 2.88
CA LEU A 160 -6.22 18.01 2.55
C LEU A 160 -6.08 16.59 1.97
N GLU A 161 -5.09 16.35 1.10
CA GLU A 161 -4.80 15.01 0.59
C GLU A 161 -4.46 14.05 1.76
N LEU A 162 -3.55 14.46 2.64
CA LEU A 162 -3.16 13.67 3.82
C LEU A 162 -4.35 13.40 4.75
N CYS A 163 -5.29 14.33 4.90
CA CYS A 163 -6.44 14.20 5.78
C CYS A 163 -7.61 13.41 5.20
N THR A 164 -7.76 13.33 3.86
CA THR A 164 -8.96 12.77 3.21
C THR A 164 -8.83 11.34 2.71
N VAL A 165 -7.61 10.78 2.71
CA VAL A 165 -7.39 9.36 2.43
C VAL A 165 -7.91 8.48 3.56
N ASP A 166 -8.46 7.33 3.20
CA ASP A 166 -9.13 6.43 4.14
C ASP A 166 -8.12 5.82 5.12
N LEU A 167 -6.90 5.51 4.63
CA LEU A 167 -5.76 5.07 5.45
C LEU A 167 -4.49 5.85 5.06
N LEU A 168 -3.91 6.56 6.03
CA LEU A 168 -2.61 7.20 5.90
C LEU A 168 -1.54 6.35 6.59
N ILE A 169 -0.42 6.11 5.92
CA ILE A 169 0.74 5.41 6.48
C ILE A 169 1.92 6.38 6.49
N ILE A 170 2.41 6.66 7.70
CA ILE A 170 3.58 7.51 7.94
C ILE A 170 4.70 6.61 8.43
N ASP A 171 5.72 6.42 7.60
CA ASP A 171 6.86 5.56 7.90
C ASP A 171 8.00 6.35 8.55
N ASP A 172 8.73 5.70 9.45
CA ASP A 172 9.95 6.25 10.08
C ASP A 172 9.70 7.58 10.84
N PHE A 173 8.61 7.63 11.61
CA PHE A 173 8.21 8.82 12.35
C PHE A 173 9.11 9.12 13.55
N ALA A 174 9.31 10.42 13.81
CA ALA A 174 10.10 10.97 14.90
C ALA A 174 11.59 10.52 14.92
N LEU A 175 12.17 10.18 13.76
CA LEU A 175 13.61 9.91 13.68
C LEU A 175 14.47 11.14 14.01
N GLU A 176 14.07 12.29 13.47
CA GLU A 176 14.76 13.58 13.60
C GLU A 176 13.88 14.60 14.34
N PRO A 177 14.48 15.58 15.03
CA PRO A 177 13.74 16.71 15.59
C PRO A 177 13.06 17.52 14.49
N MET A 178 11.81 17.88 14.72
CA MET A 178 10.98 18.70 13.85
C MET A 178 11.13 20.18 14.22
N ASP A 179 11.17 21.03 13.20
CA ASP A 179 11.08 22.47 13.41
C ASP A 179 9.67 22.90 13.87
N ARG A 180 9.48 24.20 14.14
CA ARG A 180 8.20 24.72 14.63
C ARG A 180 7.05 24.52 13.64
N ASP A 181 7.33 24.65 12.35
CA ASP A 181 6.31 24.56 11.30
C ASP A 181 5.96 23.10 10.97
N GLU A 182 6.95 22.21 10.99
CA GLU A 182 6.77 20.75 10.91
C GLU A 182 5.97 20.23 12.10
N SER A 183 6.30 20.68 13.32
CA SER A 183 5.55 20.32 14.53
C SER A 183 4.07 20.72 14.43
N ARG A 184 3.79 21.91 13.88
CA ARG A 184 2.42 22.39 13.65
C ARG A 184 1.70 21.59 12.58
N ASP A 185 2.38 21.19 11.51
CA ASP A 185 1.81 20.34 10.47
C ASP A 185 1.38 18.99 11.02
N VAL A 186 2.25 18.33 11.78
CA VAL A 186 1.94 17.03 12.38
C VAL A 186 0.81 17.16 13.40
N TYR A 187 0.83 18.21 14.21
CA TYR A 187 -0.28 18.50 15.14
C TYR A 187 -1.61 18.63 14.40
N GLN A 188 -1.66 19.46 13.35
CA GLN A 188 -2.87 19.64 12.54
C GLN A 188 -3.33 18.33 11.92
N LEU A 189 -2.42 17.58 11.30
CA LEU A 189 -2.71 16.29 10.67
C LEU A 189 -3.32 15.29 11.66
N PHE A 190 -2.71 15.13 12.83
CA PHE A 190 -3.20 14.19 13.85
C PHE A 190 -4.58 14.61 14.39
N VAL A 191 -4.78 15.91 14.61
CA VAL A 191 -6.07 16.43 15.08
C VAL A 191 -7.16 16.28 14.03
N GLU A 192 -6.88 16.62 12.77
CA GLU A 192 -7.88 16.56 11.69
C GLU A 192 -8.31 15.14 11.33
N ARG A 193 -7.40 14.17 11.45
CA ARG A 193 -7.69 12.75 11.20
C ARG A 193 -8.31 12.03 12.40
N SER A 194 -8.11 12.53 13.62
CA SER A 194 -8.62 11.90 14.84
C SER A 194 -10.12 11.64 14.78
N GLY A 195 -10.51 10.36 14.90
CA GLY A 195 -11.92 9.92 14.83
C GLY A 195 -12.59 10.07 13.46
N ARG A 196 -11.83 10.41 12.41
CA ARG A 196 -12.34 10.57 11.04
C ARG A 196 -11.74 9.58 10.05
N ALA A 197 -10.44 9.32 10.15
CA ALA A 197 -9.74 8.39 9.26
C ALA A 197 -8.54 7.75 9.96
N ALA A 198 -8.23 6.51 9.61
CA ALA A 198 -7.19 5.73 10.28
C ALA A 198 -5.77 6.13 9.86
N THR A 199 -4.83 6.09 10.80
CA THR A 199 -3.43 6.39 10.52
C THR A 199 -2.53 5.30 11.10
N ILE A 200 -1.65 4.74 10.28
CA ILE A 200 -0.56 3.87 10.72
C ILE A 200 0.70 4.74 10.81
N VAL A 201 1.38 4.68 11.94
CA VAL A 201 2.71 5.27 12.12
C VAL A 201 3.70 4.15 12.41
N THR A 202 4.84 4.12 11.73
CA THR A 202 5.97 3.27 12.14
C THR A 202 7.02 4.11 12.85
N SER A 203 7.63 3.59 13.91
CA SER A 203 8.73 4.26 14.59
C SER A 203 9.70 3.27 15.22
N ASN A 204 10.96 3.66 15.29
CA ASN A 204 12.00 2.97 16.07
C ASN A 204 12.19 3.56 17.47
N ARG A 205 11.45 4.61 17.80
CA ARG A 205 11.41 5.24 19.12
C ARG A 205 10.10 4.89 19.81
N ASP A 206 10.14 4.81 21.13
CA ASP A 206 8.94 4.66 21.91
C ASP A 206 8.09 5.93 21.82
N THR A 207 6.78 5.77 21.97
CA THR A 207 5.82 6.87 21.83
C THR A 207 6.05 8.01 22.84
N ALA A 208 6.60 7.71 24.02
CA ALA A 208 7.02 8.69 25.00
C ALA A 208 8.17 9.58 24.50
N GLU A 209 9.05 9.05 23.64
CA GLU A 209 10.18 9.79 23.08
C GLU A 209 9.77 10.71 21.93
N TRP A 210 8.59 10.50 21.33
CA TRP A 210 8.10 11.33 20.22
C TRP A 210 7.93 12.78 20.65
N ILE A 211 7.53 13.04 21.89
CA ILE A 211 7.35 14.39 22.43
C ILE A 211 8.64 15.21 22.29
N GLY A 212 9.81 14.58 22.52
CA GLY A 212 11.11 15.21 22.41
C GLY A 212 11.52 15.56 20.97
N ALA A 213 10.85 14.99 19.96
CA ALA A 213 11.08 15.33 18.57
C ALA A 213 10.36 16.62 18.14
N PHE A 214 9.33 17.08 18.87
CA PHE A 214 8.62 18.31 18.51
C PHE A 214 9.31 19.54 19.09
N ALA A 215 9.16 20.68 18.40
CA ALA A 215 9.69 21.96 18.86
C ALA A 215 8.90 22.57 20.04
N ASP A 216 7.61 22.26 20.18
CA ASP A 216 6.74 22.73 21.26
C ASP A 216 6.18 21.53 22.04
N VAL A 217 6.64 21.37 23.28
CA VAL A 217 6.29 20.24 24.16
C VAL A 217 4.80 20.17 24.46
N LEU A 218 4.12 21.32 24.63
CA LEU A 218 2.71 21.34 25.00
C LEU A 218 1.83 20.90 23.82
N GLN A 219 2.14 21.40 22.62
CA GLN A 219 1.45 20.94 21.40
C GLN A 219 1.73 19.47 21.14
N ALA A 220 2.98 19.04 21.32
CA ALA A 220 3.39 17.66 21.15
C ALA A 220 2.63 16.71 22.06
N GLN A 221 2.59 17.00 23.37
CA GLN A 221 1.85 16.20 24.35
C GLN A 221 0.40 16.05 23.94
N SER A 222 -0.23 17.15 23.52
CA SER A 222 -1.64 17.19 23.10
C SER A 222 -1.92 16.37 21.83
N ALA A 223 -1.03 16.39 20.82
CA ALA A 223 -1.19 15.60 19.60
C ALA A 223 -0.87 14.13 19.81
N VAL A 224 0.26 13.84 20.46
CA VAL A 224 0.78 12.48 20.70
C VAL A 224 -0.17 11.71 21.60
N ASP A 225 -0.67 12.32 22.69
CA ASP A 225 -1.65 11.70 23.59
C ASP A 225 -2.96 11.34 22.84
N ARG A 226 -3.51 12.25 22.03
CA ARG A 226 -4.70 11.94 21.21
C ARG A 226 -4.45 10.81 20.21
N PHE A 227 -3.26 10.75 19.63
CA PHE A 227 -2.92 9.73 18.64
C PHE A 227 -2.84 8.35 19.28
N ILE A 228 -2.04 8.21 20.35
CA ILE A 228 -1.73 6.94 21.01
C ILE A 228 -2.96 6.36 21.71
N ASN A 229 -3.76 7.18 22.41
CA ASN A 229 -4.95 6.68 23.10
C ASN A 229 -6.03 6.17 22.13
N ALA A 230 -5.91 6.47 20.83
CA ALA A 230 -6.76 5.94 19.79
C ALA A 230 -6.06 4.85 18.93
N ALA A 231 -4.88 4.39 19.33
CA ALA A 231 -4.05 3.47 18.55
C ALA A 231 -4.05 2.04 19.07
N TYR A 232 -3.91 1.10 18.15
CA TYR A 232 -3.42 -0.24 18.44
C TYR A 232 -1.88 -0.26 18.39
N ASP A 233 -1.24 -0.91 19.34
CA ASP A 233 0.20 -1.07 19.35
C ASP A 233 0.61 -2.43 18.78
N LEU A 234 1.34 -2.41 17.67
CA LEU A 234 2.00 -3.58 17.10
C LEU A 234 3.50 -3.46 17.35
N VAL A 235 3.96 -4.02 18.46
CA VAL A 235 5.38 -4.07 18.82
C VAL A 235 6.04 -5.25 18.11
N VAL A 236 7.09 -4.96 17.35
CA VAL A 236 7.87 -5.93 16.59
C VAL A 236 9.26 -6.02 17.19
N GLU A 237 9.60 -7.18 17.71
CA GLU A 237 10.88 -7.46 18.36
C GLU A 237 11.70 -8.46 17.52
N GLY A 238 13.01 -8.49 17.73
CA GLY A 238 13.89 -9.51 17.14
C GLY A 238 15.10 -8.96 16.40
N GLU A 239 15.74 -9.84 15.63
CA GLU A 239 16.96 -9.52 14.88
C GLU A 239 16.62 -8.75 13.59
N SER A 240 17.50 -7.83 13.19
CA SER A 240 17.38 -7.13 11.91
C SER A 240 17.40 -8.13 10.75
N TYR A 241 16.46 -7.97 9.81
CA TYR A 241 16.37 -8.79 8.60
C TYR A 241 17.39 -8.41 7.53
N ARG A 242 17.91 -7.17 7.57
CA ARG A 242 18.81 -6.59 6.56
C ARG A 242 20.07 -7.42 6.26
N PRO A 243 20.73 -8.09 7.24
CA PRO A 243 21.88 -8.95 6.96
C PRO A 243 21.57 -10.10 5.99
N ARG A 244 20.33 -10.61 5.95
CA ARG A 244 19.92 -11.67 5.00
C ARG A 244 19.81 -11.17 3.57
N LEU A 245 19.61 -9.86 3.38
CA LEU A 245 19.56 -9.21 2.07
C LEU A 245 20.94 -8.78 1.57
N LYS A 246 21.99 -8.98 2.37
CA LYS A 246 23.35 -8.60 2.00
C LYS A 246 23.77 -9.44 0.78
N PRO A 247 24.14 -8.84 -0.35
CA PRO A 247 24.59 -9.60 -1.51
C PRO A 247 25.85 -10.38 -1.15
N SER A 248 25.89 -11.65 -1.57
CA SER A 248 27.04 -12.53 -1.44
C SER A 248 27.52 -12.95 -2.83
N VAL A 249 28.84 -13.02 -3.01
CA VAL A 249 29.42 -13.66 -4.20
C VAL A 249 29.16 -15.16 -4.06
N ASN A 250 28.48 -15.74 -5.04
CA ASN A 250 28.17 -17.16 -5.06
C ASN A 250 29.12 -17.85 -6.04
N ASP A 251 29.95 -18.77 -5.56
CA ASP A 251 30.89 -19.49 -6.42
C ASP A 251 30.17 -20.36 -7.47
N ALA A 252 28.90 -20.69 -7.23
CA ALA A 252 28.05 -21.42 -8.17
C ALA A 252 27.45 -20.56 -9.30
N ASP A 253 27.52 -19.23 -9.20
CA ASP A 253 27.06 -18.29 -10.24
C ASP A 253 28.13 -17.21 -10.45
N PRO A 254 29.26 -17.57 -11.09
CA PRO A 254 30.37 -16.64 -11.26
C PRO A 254 29.94 -15.44 -12.11
N PRO A 255 30.52 -14.25 -11.87
CA PRO A 255 30.15 -13.06 -12.60
C PRO A 255 30.33 -13.28 -14.10
N PRO A 256 29.37 -12.85 -14.94
CA PRO A 256 29.47 -13.02 -16.38
C PRO A 256 30.72 -12.31 -16.91
N PRO A 257 31.39 -12.87 -17.94
CA PRO A 257 32.64 -12.32 -18.47
C PRO A 257 32.47 -10.94 -19.14
N GLN A 258 31.23 -10.54 -19.43
CA GLN A 258 30.90 -9.21 -19.91
C GLN A 258 29.80 -8.60 -19.02
N PRO A 259 29.81 -7.27 -18.84
CA PRO A 259 28.72 -6.58 -18.13
C PRO A 259 27.36 -6.92 -18.73
N VAL A 260 26.38 -7.20 -17.87
CA VAL A 260 25.01 -7.50 -18.30
C VAL A 260 24.44 -6.30 -19.05
N ALA A 261 23.98 -6.53 -20.28
CA ALA A 261 23.35 -5.49 -21.09
C ALA A 261 22.04 -5.03 -20.44
N LYS A 262 21.87 -3.71 -20.31
CA LYS A 262 20.64 -3.12 -19.77
C LYS A 262 19.46 -3.48 -20.68
N SER A 263 18.49 -4.22 -20.15
CA SER A 263 17.26 -4.51 -20.88
C SER A 263 16.56 -3.17 -21.26
N PRO A 264 16.06 -3.02 -22.50
CA PRO A 264 15.37 -1.81 -22.90
C PRO A 264 14.15 -1.60 -21.98
N ARG A 265 14.08 -0.44 -21.31
CA ARG A 265 12.92 -0.08 -20.49
C ARG A 265 11.70 -0.04 -21.41
N PRO A 266 10.58 -0.71 -21.08
CA PRO A 266 9.36 -0.58 -21.86
C PRO A 266 8.95 0.89 -21.91
N ILE A 267 8.64 1.39 -23.11
CA ILE A 267 8.21 2.77 -23.32
C ILE A 267 6.92 2.97 -22.51
N ARG A 268 7.00 3.71 -21.40
CA ARG A 268 5.82 4.16 -20.64
C ARG A 268 4.96 4.99 -21.59
N ARG A 269 3.80 4.46 -22.00
CA ARG A 269 2.81 5.26 -22.74
C ARG A 269 2.39 6.44 -21.85
N PRO A 270 2.33 7.67 -22.38
CA PRO A 270 1.93 8.83 -21.59
C PRO A 270 0.50 8.65 -21.04
N SER A 271 0.33 8.94 -19.75
CA SER A 271 -0.96 8.92 -19.07
C SER A 271 -1.97 9.86 -19.80
N PRO A 272 -3.26 9.50 -19.93
CA PRO A 272 -4.23 10.27 -20.71
C PRO A 272 -4.51 11.69 -20.16
N HIS A 273 -4.01 12.06 -18.97
CA HIS A 273 -4.39 13.29 -18.29
C HIS A 273 -3.71 14.58 -18.78
N LYS A 274 -2.80 14.55 -19.76
CA LYS A 274 -2.19 15.78 -20.32
C LYS A 274 -2.74 16.22 -21.69
N ARG A 275 -3.99 15.87 -22.00
CA ARG A 275 -4.67 16.29 -23.26
C ARG A 275 -5.90 17.17 -23.02
N ARG A 276 -5.89 18.08 -22.05
CA ARG A 276 -6.83 19.22 -21.99
C ARG A 276 -6.16 20.46 -21.42
N ALA A 277 -5.39 21.13 -22.26
CA ALA A 277 -5.10 22.56 -22.15
C ALA A 277 -4.82 23.05 -23.60
N ARG A 278 -5.90 23.51 -24.24
CA ARG A 278 -5.89 24.44 -25.36
C ARG A 278 -6.98 25.46 -25.05
#